data_AF-A0A3N9UNH6-F1
#
_entry.id   AF-A0A3N9UNH6-F1
#
_cell.length_a   1.000
_cell.length_b   1.000
_cell.length_c   1.000
_cell.angle_alpha   90.00
_cell.angle_beta   90.00
_cell.angle_gamma   90.00
#
_symmetry.space_group_name_H-M   'P 1'
#
loop_
_entity.id
_entity.type
_entity.pdbx_description
1 polymer ?
#
loop_
_entity_poly.entity_id
_entity_poly.type
_entity_poly.pdbx_seq_one_letter_code
_entity_poly.pdbx_strand_id
1 'polypeptide(L)'
;MGKINKLLVGEALVGDGNEVAHIDLIMGPRGSAAETAFANCVTNNKDGFTSLLAVVAPNLLCKPATVMFNKVTIKNGKQAVQMFGPAQRGVAMAVADCVEDGTI
;
A
#
# COMPACT_ATOMS: atom_id res chain seq x y z
N MET A 1 -8.40 -14.03 20.12
CA MET A 1 -7.83 -12.72 19.76
C MET A 1 -7.18 -12.88 18.40
N GLY A 2 -7.36 -11.94 17.46
CA GLY A 2 -6.75 -12.06 16.12
C GLY A 2 -5.22 -12.03 16.19
N LYS A 3 -4.54 -12.68 15.23
CA LYS A 3 -3.07 -12.74 15.14
C LYS A 3 -2.45 -11.33 15.16
N ILE A 4 -3.05 -10.40 14.43
CA ILE A 4 -2.69 -8.99 14.40
C ILE A 4 -3.65 -8.22 15.32
N ASN A 5 -3.19 -7.84 16.51
CA ASN A 5 -4.01 -7.24 17.56
C ASN A 5 -3.58 -5.82 17.98
N LYS A 6 -2.60 -5.24 17.29
CA LYS A 6 -2.08 -3.89 17.52
C LYS A 6 -1.47 -3.32 16.24
N LEU A 7 -1.07 -2.06 16.30
CA LEU A 7 -0.26 -1.44 15.25
C LEU A 7 1.08 -2.18 15.11
N LEU A 8 1.44 -2.50 13.87
CA LEU A 8 2.70 -3.08 13.46
C LEU A 8 3.33 -2.19 12.39
N VAL A 9 4.66 -2.21 12.35
CA VAL A 9 5.47 -1.50 11.34
C VAL A 9 6.44 -2.51 10.73
N GLY A 10 6.57 -2.48 9.42
CA GLY A 10 7.52 -3.29 8.67
C GLY A 10 8.18 -2.46 7.57
N GLU A 11 9.38 -2.86 7.18
CA GLU A 11 10.15 -2.23 6.11
C GLU A 11 10.90 -3.33 5.35
N ALA A 12 11.07 -3.12 4.04
CA ALA A 12 11.98 -3.91 3.22
C ALA A 12 12.45 -3.14 1.98
N LEU A 13 13.70 -3.41 1.60
CA LEU A 13 14.31 -3.01 0.34
C LEU A 13 14.64 -4.26 -0.50
N VAL A 14 14.11 -4.32 -1.72
CA VAL A 14 14.29 -5.45 -2.64
C VAL A 14 14.55 -4.96 -4.06
N GLY A 15 15.45 -5.64 -4.77
CA GLY A 15 15.84 -5.32 -6.14
C GLY A 15 17.12 -4.49 -6.24
N ASP A 16 17.43 -4.07 -7.46
CA ASP A 16 18.61 -3.29 -7.82
C ASP A 16 18.29 -2.28 -8.94
N GLY A 17 19.31 -1.53 -9.38
CA GLY A 17 19.16 -0.55 -10.46
C GLY A 17 18.20 0.60 -10.15
N ASN A 18 17.48 1.08 -11.17
CA ASN A 18 16.53 2.19 -11.03
C ASN A 18 15.14 1.72 -10.56
N GLU A 19 14.94 0.41 -10.51
CA GLU A 19 13.68 -0.25 -10.19
C GLU A 19 13.67 -0.82 -8.76
N VAL A 20 14.74 -0.59 -7.99
CA VAL A 20 14.81 -0.98 -6.57
C VAL A 20 13.58 -0.46 -5.81
N ALA A 21 12.92 -1.38 -5.10
CA ALA A 21 11.70 -1.09 -4.35
C ALA A 21 12.04 -0.98 -2.87
N HIS A 22 11.56 0.09 -2.22
CA HIS A 22 11.70 0.30 -0.79
C HIS A 22 10.34 0.64 -0.18
N ILE A 23 9.79 -0.29 0.59
CA ILE A 23 8.45 -0.21 1.18
C ILE A 23 8.57 0.12 2.66
N ASP A 24 7.92 1.20 3.09
CA ASP A 24 7.58 1.42 4.50
C ASP A 24 6.10 1.05 4.67
N LEU A 25 5.80 0.14 5.60
CA LEU A 25 4.47 -0.42 5.76
C LEU A 25 3.99 -0.33 7.20
N ILE A 26 2.72 0.01 7.34
CA ILE A 26 1.98 -0.04 8.59
C ILE A 26 0.80 -1.01 8.42
N MET A 27 0.53 -1.80 9.45
CA MET A 27 -0.64 -2.67 9.53
C MET A 27 -1.23 -2.63 10.93
N GLY A 28 -2.55 -2.72 11.05
CA GLY A 28 -3.20 -2.79 12.37
C GLY A 28 -4.68 -3.13 12.28
N PRO A 29 -5.29 -3.56 13.38
CA PRO A 29 -6.71 -3.90 13.44
C PRO A 29 -7.59 -2.64 13.45
N ARG A 30 -8.90 -2.83 13.30
CA ARG A 30 -9.88 -1.77 13.56
C ARG A 30 -9.76 -1.22 14.98
N GLY A 31 -10.08 0.06 15.16
CA GLY A 31 -9.93 0.81 16.41
C GLY A 31 -8.48 1.19 16.75
N SER A 32 -7.51 0.85 15.91
CA SER A 32 -6.10 1.22 16.10
C SER A 32 -5.74 2.50 15.35
N ALA A 33 -4.57 3.06 15.66
CA ALA A 33 -4.00 4.19 14.93
C ALA A 33 -3.84 3.92 13.43
N ALA A 34 -3.71 2.66 12.99
CA ALA A 34 -3.66 2.30 11.57
C ALA A 34 -4.97 2.62 10.85
N GLU A 35 -6.13 2.37 11.48
CA GLU A 35 -7.44 2.65 10.89
C GLU A 35 -7.65 4.17 10.74
N THR A 36 -7.28 4.95 11.77
CA THR A 36 -7.34 6.42 11.69
C THR A 36 -6.39 6.97 10.62
N ALA A 37 -5.15 6.47 10.56
CA ALA A 37 -4.19 6.88 9.55
C ALA A 37 -4.66 6.53 8.14
N PHE A 38 -5.25 5.34 7.93
CA PHE A 38 -5.83 4.93 6.67
C PHE A 38 -6.93 5.91 6.19
N ALA A 39 -7.89 6.23 7.05
CA ALA A 39 -9.01 7.12 6.72
C ALA A 39 -8.53 8.55 6.38
N ASN A 40 -7.55 9.06 7.13
CA ASN A 40 -6.95 10.37 6.86
C ASN A 40 -6.10 10.36 5.58
N CYS A 41 -5.36 9.28 5.32
CA CYS A 41 -4.47 9.17 4.16
C CYS A 41 -5.24 9.17 2.83
N VAL A 42 -6.32 8.39 2.74
CA VAL A 42 -7.11 8.27 1.50
C VAL A 42 -7.88 9.54 1.13
N THR A 43 -8.17 10.40 2.10
CA THR A 43 -8.95 11.64 1.91
C THR A 43 -8.09 12.90 1.71
N ASN A 44 -6.77 12.82 1.89
CA ASN A 44 -5.88 13.99 1.96
C ASN A 44 -4.83 14.01 0.83
N ASN A 45 -5.30 14.09 -0.42
CA ASN A 45 -4.44 14.20 -1.60
C ASN A 45 -3.87 15.61 -1.76
N LYS A 46 -2.64 15.70 -2.29
CA LYS A 46 -1.91 16.94 -2.54
C LYS A 46 -1.23 16.89 -3.91
N ASP A 47 -0.80 18.05 -4.40
CA ASP A 47 -0.05 18.09 -5.67
C ASP A 47 1.21 17.22 -5.60
N GLY A 48 1.35 16.34 -6.58
CA GLY A 48 2.42 15.34 -6.66
C GLY A 48 2.40 14.21 -5.62
N PHE A 49 1.41 14.16 -4.70
CA PHE A 49 1.26 13.13 -3.68
C PHE A 49 -0.20 12.68 -3.55
N THR A 50 -0.49 11.51 -4.12
CA THR A 50 -1.84 10.96 -4.15
C THR A 50 -1.86 9.59 -3.50
N SER A 51 -2.89 9.36 -2.70
CA SER A 51 -3.18 8.10 -2.03
C SER A 51 -4.35 7.42 -2.73
N LEU A 52 -4.22 6.13 -3.07
CA LEU A 52 -5.29 5.32 -3.64
C LEU A 52 -5.44 4.00 -2.91
N LEU A 53 -6.62 3.41 -3.03
CA LEU A 53 -6.85 2.05 -2.60
C LEU A 53 -6.10 1.07 -3.52
N ALA A 54 -5.34 0.15 -2.94
CA ALA A 54 -4.62 -0.86 -3.71
C ALA A 54 -5.60 -1.89 -4.29
N VAL A 55 -5.63 -1.98 -5.62
CA VAL A 55 -6.48 -2.92 -6.36
C VAL A 55 -5.63 -3.91 -7.13
N VAL A 56 -6.02 -5.19 -7.11
CA VAL A 56 -5.43 -6.25 -7.93
C VAL A 56 -5.70 -5.94 -9.40
N ALA A 57 -6.92 -5.51 -9.71
CA ALA A 57 -7.36 -5.03 -11.01
C ALA A 57 -8.50 -4.02 -10.81
N PRO A 58 -8.89 -3.23 -11.83
CA PRO A 58 -10.06 -2.37 -11.72
C PRO A 58 -11.29 -3.14 -11.22
N ASN A 59 -11.98 -2.60 -10.23
CA ASN A 59 -13.12 -3.22 -9.53
C ASN A 59 -12.80 -4.48 -8.69
N LEU A 60 -11.51 -4.78 -8.44
CA LEU A 60 -11.06 -5.89 -7.59
C LEU A 60 -10.02 -5.41 -6.56
N LEU A 61 -10.51 -4.91 -5.42
CA LEU A 61 -9.70 -4.44 -4.29
C LEU A 61 -9.02 -5.61 -3.58
N CYS A 62 -7.74 -5.47 -3.16
CA CYS A 62 -7.12 -6.45 -2.27
C CYS A 62 -7.77 -6.41 -0.86
N LYS A 63 -7.70 -7.53 -0.14
CA LYS A 63 -8.10 -7.62 1.26
C LYS A 63 -6.95 -8.23 2.06
N PRO A 64 -6.58 -7.69 3.25
CA PRO A 64 -7.16 -6.51 3.92
C PRO A 64 -7.09 -5.21 3.11
N ALA A 65 -7.94 -4.24 3.44
CA ALA A 65 -8.01 -2.97 2.71
C ALA A 65 -6.70 -2.20 2.89
N THR A 66 -6.07 -1.86 1.78
CA THR A 66 -4.73 -1.26 1.76
C THR A 66 -4.80 0.09 1.04
N VAL A 67 -4.23 1.12 1.65
CA VAL A 67 -4.00 2.42 1.02
C VAL A 67 -2.53 2.49 0.62
N MET A 68 -2.26 2.90 -0.61
CA MET A 68 -0.93 3.16 -1.13
C MET A 68 -0.75 4.65 -1.36
N PHE A 69 0.44 5.16 -1.06
CA PHE A 69 0.84 6.55 -1.27
C PHE A 69 2.30 6.60 -1.72
N ASN A 70 2.64 7.61 -2.52
CA ASN A 70 3.98 7.74 -3.09
C ASN A 70 4.94 8.52 -2.17
N LYS A 71 6.19 8.05 -2.04
CA LYS A 71 7.27 8.77 -1.34
C LYS A 71 7.92 9.84 -2.21
N VAL A 72 8.05 9.56 -3.51
CA VAL A 72 8.68 10.45 -4.48
C VAL A 72 7.60 11.26 -5.18
N THR A 73 7.78 12.57 -5.29
CA THR A 73 6.82 13.46 -5.97
C THR A 73 6.57 13.02 -7.41
N ILE A 74 5.29 12.75 -7.73
CA ILE A 74 4.85 12.45 -9.09
C ILE A 74 4.71 13.78 -9.86
N LYS A 75 5.42 13.92 -10.97
CA LYS A 75 5.49 15.15 -11.78
C LYS A 75 4.81 15.02 -13.14
N ASN A 76 4.51 13.80 -13.59
CA ASN A 76 3.92 13.55 -14.90
C ASN A 76 3.14 12.23 -14.96
N GLY A 77 2.39 12.04 -16.05
CA GLY A 77 1.56 10.86 -16.25
C GLY A 77 2.34 9.54 -16.31
N LYS A 78 3.60 9.54 -16.79
CA LYS A 78 4.41 8.32 -16.82
C LYS A 78 4.71 7.82 -15.40
N GLN A 79 5.06 8.72 -14.49
CA GLN A 79 5.28 8.38 -13.08
C GLN A 79 3.99 7.94 -12.39
N ALA A 80 2.86 8.56 -12.72
CA ALA A 80 1.55 8.12 -12.21
C ALA A 80 1.22 6.69 -12.67
N VAL A 81 1.46 6.37 -13.95
CA VAL A 81 1.26 5.00 -14.48
C VAL A 81 2.22 4.00 -13.85
N GLN A 82 3.46 4.37 -13.53
CA GLN A 82 4.39 3.49 -12.79
C GLN A 82 3.88 3.17 -11.38
N MET A 83 3.41 4.19 -10.64
CA MET A 83 2.88 4.01 -9.28
C MET A 83 1.57 3.22 -9.28
N PHE A 84 0.62 3.59 -10.14
CA PHE A 84 -0.74 3.04 -10.14
C PHE A 84 -0.98 1.96 -11.21
N GLY A 85 0.09 1.47 -11.83
CA GLY A 85 0.09 0.31 -12.71
C GLY A 85 0.88 -0.84 -12.09
N PRO A 86 2.16 -1.04 -12.44
CA PRO A 86 2.95 -2.17 -11.95
C PRO A 86 3.16 -2.16 -10.43
N ALA A 87 3.45 -1.01 -9.82
CA ALA A 87 3.66 -0.95 -8.37
C ALA A 87 2.37 -1.26 -7.59
N GLN A 88 1.24 -0.68 -8.00
CA GLN A 88 -0.08 -0.99 -7.41
C GLN A 88 -0.44 -2.48 -7.54
N ARG A 89 -0.24 -3.08 -8.71
CA ARG A 89 -0.46 -4.52 -8.90
C ARG A 89 0.43 -5.34 -7.97
N GLY A 90 1.71 -5.00 -7.86
CA GLY A 90 2.67 -5.69 -7.00
C GLY A 90 2.26 -5.65 -5.53
N VAL A 91 1.90 -4.47 -5.01
CA VAL A 91 1.44 -4.33 -3.62
C VAL A 91 0.12 -5.07 -3.39
N ALA A 92 -0.86 -4.92 -4.28
CA ALA A 92 -2.15 -5.57 -4.11
C ALA A 92 -2.07 -7.11 -4.15
N MET A 93 -1.21 -7.66 -5.02
CA MET A 93 -0.93 -9.09 -5.06
C MET A 93 -0.20 -9.55 -3.81
N ALA A 94 0.85 -8.84 -3.36
CA ALA A 94 1.57 -9.22 -2.14
C ALA A 94 0.64 -9.30 -0.92
N VAL A 95 -0.34 -8.39 -0.81
CA VAL A 95 -1.36 -8.45 0.25
C VAL A 95 -2.25 -9.67 0.11
N ALA A 96 -2.72 -9.98 -1.11
CA ALA A 96 -3.58 -11.13 -1.37
C ALA A 96 -2.85 -12.46 -1.11
N ASP A 97 -1.61 -12.58 -1.57
CA ASP A 97 -0.78 -13.77 -1.41
C ASP A 97 -0.46 -14.01 0.09
N CYS A 98 -0.19 -12.96 0.88
CA CYS A 98 -0.03 -13.06 2.33
C CYS A 98 -1.29 -13.56 3.06
N VAL A 99 -2.48 -13.32 2.50
CA VAL A 99 -3.74 -13.85 3.05
C VAL A 99 -3.92 -15.30 2.63
N GLU A 100 -3.58 -15.63 1.38
CA GLU A 100 -3.64 -17.01 0.88
C GLU A 100 -2.70 -17.95 1.65
N ASP A 101 -1.49 -17.50 1.98
CA ASP A 101 -0.47 -18.31 2.66
C ASP A 101 -0.56 -18.32 4.20
N GLY A 102 -1.49 -17.54 4.77
CA GLY A 102 -1.70 -17.44 6.23
C GLY A 102 -0.68 -16.57 6.97
N THR A 103 0.12 -15.78 6.26
CA THR A 103 0.95 -14.72 6.85
C THR A 103 0.07 -13.68 7.55
N ILE A 104 -1.02 -13.24 6.92
CA ILE A 104 -2.05 -12.32 7.46
C ILE A 104 -3.27 -13.09 7.96
#